data_AF-A0A4J1Y552-F1
#
_entry.id   AF-A0A4J1Y552-F1
#
_cell.length_a   1.000
_cell.length_b   1.000
_cell.length_c   1.000
_cell.angle_alpha   90.00
_cell.angle_beta   90.00
_cell.angle_gamma   90.00
#
_symmetry.space_group_name_H-M   'P 1'
#
loop_
_entity.id
_entity.type
_entity.pdbx_description
1 polymer ?
#
loop_
_entity_poly.entity_id
_entity_poly.type
_entity_poly.pdbx_seq_one_letter_code
_entity_poly.pdbx_strand_id
1 'polypeptide(L)' 'MSLADLLEELEAAKDSKKARSMEAYMRHQFSFLGIAVPERNKLYKNIFQKRKNKDYRLGFCRHLLGKGA' A
#
# COMPACT_ATOMS: atom_id res chain seq x y z
N MET A 1 12.47 -6.95 7.27
CA MET A 1 11.73 -5.75 7.69
C MET A 1 10.45 -6.21 8.33
N SER A 2 10.23 -5.72 9.54
CA SER A 2 9.01 -5.89 10.32
C SER A 2 7.91 -4.97 9.75
N LEU A 3 6.66 -5.18 10.19
CA LEU A 3 5.57 -4.26 9.82
C LEU A 3 5.82 -2.84 10.36
N ALA A 4 6.48 -2.71 11.52
CA ALA A 4 6.77 -1.43 12.14
C ALA A 4 7.74 -0.61 11.29
N ASP A 5 8.80 -1.22 10.76
CA ASP A 5 9.79 -0.53 9.92
C ASP A 5 9.13 0.07 8.66
N LEU A 6 8.16 -0.65 8.07
CA LEU A 6 7.40 -0.17 6.90
C LEU A 6 6.52 1.04 7.25
N LEU A 7 5.86 1.00 8.41
CA LEU A 7 5.01 2.11 8.84
C LEU A 7 5.84 3.35 9.11
N GLU A 8 7.01 3.21 9.72
CA GLU A 8 7.93 4.32 9.97
C GLU A 8 8.43 4.96 8.67
N GLU A 9 8.83 4.15 7.67
CA GLU A 9 9.21 4.65 6.35
C GLU A 9 8.07 5.38 5.62
N LEU A 10 6.84 4.88 5.74
CA LEU A 10 5.66 5.51 5.15
C LEU A 10 5.29 6.81 5.87
N GLU A 11 5.36 6.85 7.19
CA GLU A 11 5.06 8.06 7.97
C GLU A 11 6.08 9.17 7.67
N ALA A 12 7.37 8.81 7.50
CA ALA A 12 8.43 9.75 7.13
C ALA A 12 8.22 10.37 5.72
N ALA A 13 7.55 9.66 4.81
CA ALA A 13 7.28 10.10 3.45
C ALA A 13 5.95 10.89 3.29
N LYS A 14 5.29 11.22 4.41
CA LYS A 14 3.97 11.87 4.44
C LYS A 14 3.98 13.26 3.77
N ASP A 15 2.92 13.54 3.00
CA ASP A 15 2.65 14.83 2.36
C ASP A 15 1.24 15.30 2.73
N SER A 16 1.14 16.22 3.69
CA SER A 16 -0.13 16.72 4.21
C SER A 16 -0.96 17.48 3.16
N LYS A 17 -0.31 18.07 2.15
CA LYS A 17 -1.00 18.80 1.09
C LYS A 17 -1.70 17.86 0.13
N LYS A 18 -1.03 16.77 -0.27
CA LYS A 18 -1.63 15.71 -1.08
C LYS A 18 -2.63 14.88 -0.29
N ALA A 19 -2.41 14.68 1.01
CA ALA A 19 -3.34 13.97 1.87
C ALA A 19 -4.75 14.56 1.80
N ARG A 20 -4.87 15.89 1.96
CA ARG A 20 -6.17 16.58 1.96
C ARG A 20 -6.96 16.37 0.66
N SER A 21 -6.30 16.36 -0.50
CA SER A 21 -6.97 16.13 -1.78
C SER A 21 -7.39 14.67 -1.96
N MET A 22 -6.59 13.71 -1.48
CA MET A 22 -6.93 12.29 -1.49
C MET A 22 -8.10 11.97 -0.55
N GLU A 23 -8.13 12.60 0.63
CA GLU A 23 -9.25 12.50 1.56
C GLU A 23 -10.53 13.05 0.95
N ALA A 24 -10.47 14.25 0.36
CA ALA A 24 -11.62 14.86 -0.30
C ALA A 24 -12.16 13.97 -1.44
N TYR A 25 -11.26 13.37 -2.24
CA TYR A 25 -11.65 12.40 -3.27
C TYR A 25 -12.41 11.20 -2.70
N MET A 26 -11.98 10.70 -1.53
CA MET A 26 -12.65 9.62 -0.80
C MET A 26 -13.77 10.10 0.14
N ARG A 27 -14.28 11.33 -0.05
CA ARG A 27 -15.35 11.94 0.78
C ARG A 27 -15.05 11.88 2.28
N HIS A 28 -13.79 12.06 2.64
CA HIS A 28 -13.28 12.06 4.01
C HIS A 28 -13.59 10.78 4.80
N GLN A 29 -13.82 9.64 4.13
CA GLN A 29 -14.08 8.36 4.79
C GLN A 29 -12.81 7.72 5.38
N PHE A 30 -11.63 8.12 4.89
CA PHE A 30 -10.35 7.60 5.33
C PHE A 30 -9.36 8.74 5.47
N SER A 31 -8.45 8.65 6.45
CA SER A 31 -7.28 9.51 6.55
C SER A 31 -6.19 9.03 5.61
N PHE A 32 -5.47 9.96 4.97
CA PHE A 32 -4.40 9.63 4.04
C PHE A 32 -3.06 10.23 4.45
N LEU A 33 -1.97 9.52 4.12
CA LEU A 33 -0.60 10.03 4.25
C LEU A 33 -0.19 10.93 3.06
N GLY A 34 -0.99 11.01 2.00
CA GLY A 34 -0.69 11.83 0.82
C GLY A 34 0.35 11.25 -0.13
N ILE A 35 0.69 9.97 0.01
CA ILE A 35 1.70 9.32 -0.84
C ILE A 35 1.04 8.76 -2.09
N ALA A 36 1.47 9.25 -3.25
CA ALA A 36 0.91 8.78 -4.52
C ALA A 36 1.35 7.35 -4.85
N VAL A 37 0.57 6.65 -5.67
CA VAL A 37 0.86 5.25 -6.08
C VAL A 37 2.28 5.05 -6.60
N PRO A 38 2.87 5.92 -7.47
CA PRO A 38 4.23 5.73 -7.94
C PRO A 38 5.29 5.84 -6.83
N GLU A 39 5.14 6.79 -5.91
CA GLU A 39 6.05 7.01 -4.77
C GLU A 39 5.96 5.84 -3.80
N ARG A 40 4.73 5.46 -3.43
CA ARG A 40 4.43 4.31 -2.59
C ARG A 40 4.99 3.00 -3.16
N ASN A 41 4.86 2.79 -4.47
CA ASN A 41 5.38 1.58 -5.13
C ASN A 41 6.91 1.51 -5.10
N LYS A 42 7.62 2.66 -5.08
CA LYS A 42 9.08 2.67 -4.92
C LYS A 42 9.48 2.20 -3.51
N LEU A 43 8.80 2.68 -2.47
CA LEU A 43 9.00 2.25 -1.08
C LEU A 43 8.75 0.74 -0.94
N TYR A 44 7.61 0.26 -1.47
CA TYR A 44 7.28 -1.17 -1.47
C TYR A 44 8.27 -2.04 -2.24
N LYS A 45 8.91 -1.52 -3.29
CA LYS A 45 9.82 -2.30 -4.14
C LYS A 45 10.99 -2.86 -3.34
N ASN A 46 11.50 -2.12 -2.35
CA ASN A 46 12.63 -2.57 -1.53
C ASN A 46 12.24 -3.74 -0.61
N ILE A 47 11.00 -3.74 -0.12
CA ILE A 47 10.48 -4.75 0.80
C ILE A 47 10.10 -6.03 0.06
N PHE A 48 9.45 -5.92 -1.10
CA PHE A 48 8.95 -7.06 -1.85
C PHE A 48 9.91 -7.63 -2.89
N GLN A 49 11.06 -6.99 -3.16
CA GLN A 49 12.11 -7.54 -4.03
C GLN A 49 12.60 -8.93 -3.58
N LYS A 50 12.52 -9.23 -2.27
CA LYS A 50 12.85 -10.56 -1.72
C LYS A 50 11.83 -11.67 -2.02
N ARG A 51 10.69 -11.36 -2.64
CA ARG A 51 9.62 -12.33 -2.96
C ARG A 51 9.22 -12.31 -4.43
N LYS A 52 10.20 -12.40 -5.35
CA LYS A 52 9.89 -12.81 -6.74
C LYS A 52 9.68 -14.32 -6.82
N ASN A 53 8.55 -14.84 -6.33
CA ASN A 53 7.97 -16.03 -6.97
C ASN A 53 6.82 -15.57 -7.87
N LYS A 54 6.73 -16.18 -9.05
CA LYS A 54 5.98 -15.67 -10.20
C LYS A 54 4.45 -15.72 -10.07
N ASP A 55 3.86 -16.26 -9.00
CA ASP A 55 2.44 -16.67 -9.02
C ASP A 55 1.51 -16.11 -7.93
N TYR A 56 1.91 -15.12 -7.14
CA TYR A 56 1.02 -14.64 -6.06
C TYR A 56 -0.14 -13.75 -6.53
N ARG A 57 -0.04 -13.16 -7.72
CA ARG A 57 -1.05 -12.21 -8.23
C ARG A 57 -2.39 -12.89 -8.56
N LEU A 58 -2.35 -14.16 -8.97
CA LEU A 58 -3.55 -14.94 -9.27
C LEU A 58 -3.96 -15.83 -8.08
N GLY A 59 -2.99 -16.30 -7.28
CA GLY A 59 -3.26 -17.16 -6.13
C GLY A 59 -4.00 -16.45 -4.99
N PHE A 60 -3.66 -15.19 -4.70
CA PHE A 60 -4.30 -14.44 -3.61
C PHE A 60 -5.77 -14.12 -3.91
N CYS A 61 -6.09 -13.68 -5.12
CA CYS A 61 -7.47 -13.45 -5.55
C CYS A 61 -8.28 -14.75 -5.57
N ARG A 62 -7.68 -15.86 -6.01
CA ARG A 62 -8.32 -17.19 -6.00
C ARG A 62 -8.56 -17.72 -4.59
N HIS A 63 -7.65 -17.47 -3.64
CA HIS A 63 -7.82 -17.83 -2.23
C HIS A 63 -8.97 -17.07 -1.55
N LEU A 64 -9.14 -15.79 -1.87
CA LEU A 64 -10.24 -14.98 -1.34
C LEU A 64 -11.58 -15.36 -1.96
N LEU A 65 -11.62 -15.64 -3.27
CA LEU A 65 -12.85 -16.05 -3.98
C LEU A 65 -13.26 -17.51 -3.68
N GLY A 66 -12.32 -18.40 -3.36
CA GLY A 66 -12.59 -19.80 -3.05
C GLY A 66 -13.07 -20.07 -1.62
N LYS A 67 -13.07 -19.08 -0.73
CA LYS A 67 -13.61 -19.19 0.64
C LYS A 67 -15.08 -18.74 0.75
N GLY A 68 -15.73 -18.50 -0.39
CA GLY A 68 -17.12 -18.02 -0.47
C GLY A 68 -18.07 -18.94 -1.23
N ALA A 69 -17.77 -20.24 -1.36
CA ALA A 69 -18.65 -21.25 -1.96
C ALA A 69 -18.73 -22.49 -1.08
#